data_AF-A0A843I8K7-F1
#
_entry.id   AF-A0A843I8K7-F1
#
_cell.length_a   1.000
_cell.length_b   1.000
_cell.length_c   1.000
_cell.angle_alpha   90.00
_cell.angle_beta   90.00
_cell.angle_gamma   90.00
#
_symmetry.space_group_name_H-M   'P 1'
#
loop_
_entity.id
_entity.type
_entity.pdbx_description
1 polymer ?
#
loop_
_entity_poly.entity_id
_entity_poly.type
_entity_poly.pdbx_seq_one_letter_code
_entity_poly.pdbx_strand_id
1 'polypeptide(L)'
;MSVGDIARELGLSYSSAYWHVGQLVKKGLLRTVEVDGRRLVALADGASSVRDALLQLEVALIGRGISPDDDLRTALSKLGAIRSASC
;
A
#
# COMPACT_ATOMS: atom_id res chain seq x y z
N MET A 1 -17.02 0.94 -5.99
CA MET A 1 -17.74 -0.37 -6.03
C MET A 1 -18.22 -0.74 -4.63
N SER A 2 -19.28 -1.52 -4.44
CA SER A 2 -19.69 -1.95 -3.09
C SER A 2 -18.88 -3.17 -2.61
N VAL A 3 -18.92 -3.48 -1.30
CA VAL A 3 -18.30 -4.71 -0.77
C VAL A 3 -18.97 -5.97 -1.35
N GLY A 4 -20.27 -5.91 -1.64
CA GLY A 4 -20.99 -7.01 -2.30
C GLY A 4 -20.51 -7.24 -3.74
N ASP A 5 -20.21 -6.17 -4.48
CA ASP A 5 -19.64 -6.28 -5.83
C ASP A 5 -18.23 -6.89 -5.80
N ILE A 6 -17.39 -6.44 -4.85
CA ILE A 6 -16.06 -7.02 -4.60
C ILE A 6 -16.15 -8.52 -4.31
N ALA A 7 -17.09 -8.92 -3.45
CA ALA A 7 -17.29 -10.32 -3.10
C ALA A 7 -17.67 -11.16 -4.33
N ARG A 8 -18.62 -10.68 -5.14
CA ARG A 8 -19.09 -11.37 -6.34
C ARG A 8 -18.00 -11.48 -7.42
N GLU A 9 -17.29 -10.40 -7.70
CA GLU A 9 -16.24 -10.38 -8.73
C GLU A 9 -15.03 -11.25 -8.36
N LEU A 10 -14.68 -11.31 -7.07
CA LEU A 10 -13.54 -12.09 -6.59
C LEU A 10 -13.91 -13.52 -6.16
N GLY A 11 -15.17 -13.92 -6.29
CA GLY A 11 -15.64 -15.25 -5.84
C GLY A 11 -15.51 -15.47 -4.33
N LEU A 12 -15.55 -14.40 -3.53
CA LEU A 12 -15.43 -14.43 -2.08
C LEU A 12 -16.79 -14.39 -1.40
N SER A 13 -16.85 -14.90 -0.17
CA SER A 13 -18.00 -14.62 0.70
C SER A 13 -18.01 -13.15 1.11
N TYR A 14 -19.20 -12.59 1.32
CA TYR A 14 -19.35 -11.20 1.75
C TYR A 14 -18.52 -10.89 3.01
N SER A 15 -18.53 -11.79 4.00
CA SER A 15 -17.76 -11.63 5.24
C SER A 15 -16.25 -11.60 5.02
N SER A 16 -15.74 -12.40 4.09
CA SER A 16 -14.33 -12.39 3.70
C SER A 16 -13.96 -11.07 3.02
N ALA A 17 -14.75 -10.64 2.02
CA ALA A 17 -14.54 -9.36 1.34
C ALA A 17 -14.60 -8.17 2.32
N TYR A 18 -15.57 -8.17 3.25
CA TYR A 18 -15.71 -7.15 4.28
C TYR A 18 -14.48 -7.09 5.20
N TRP A 19 -13.98 -8.24 5.65
CA TRP A 19 -12.77 -8.30 6.47
C TRP A 19 -11.56 -7.75 5.72
N HIS A 20 -11.33 -8.18 4.47
CA HIS A 20 -10.21 -7.71 3.66
C HIS A 20 -10.28 -6.22 3.35
N VAL A 21 -11.44 -5.71 2.94
CA VAL A 21 -11.66 -4.26 2.74
C VAL A 21 -11.39 -3.50 4.03
N GLY A 22 -11.85 -3.99 5.18
CA GLY A 22 -11.58 -3.39 6.48
C GLY A 22 -10.09 -3.32 6.81
N GLN A 23 -9.31 -4.36 6.49
CA GLN A 23 -7.85 -4.35 6.68
C GLN A 23 -7.17 -3.34 5.76
N LEU A 24 -7.60 -3.24 4.50
CA LEU A 24 -7.04 -2.29 3.54
C LEU A 24 -7.41 -0.84 3.87
N VAL A 25 -8.60 -0.60 4.43
CA VAL A 25 -8.99 0.71 4.98
C VAL A 25 -8.14 1.07 6.18
N LYS A 26 -7.93 0.13 7.12
CA LYS A 26 -7.04 0.34 8.28
C LYS A 26 -5.59 0.66 7.88
N LYS A 27 -5.14 0.12 6.75
CA LYS A 27 -3.81 0.37 6.18
C LYS A 27 -3.76 1.66 5.34
N GLY A 28 -4.86 2.41 5.23
CA GLY A 28 -4.93 3.65 4.45
C GLY A 28 -4.82 3.44 2.94
N LEU A 29 -5.05 2.22 2.44
CA LEU A 29 -4.99 1.88 1.02
C LEU A 29 -6.35 2.01 0.33
N LEU A 30 -7.42 1.83 1.11
CA LEU A 30 -8.80 2.04 0.67
C LEU A 30 -9.47 3.06 1.58
N ARG A 31 -10.51 3.70 1.08
CA ARG A 31 -11.47 4.46 1.87
C ARG A 31 -12.87 3.99 1.55
N THR A 32 -13.75 4.13 2.53
CA THR A 32 -15.18 3.98 2.31
C THR A 32 -15.79 5.36 2.14
N VAL A 33 -16.60 5.54 1.10
CA VAL A 33 -17.35 6.77 0.82
C VAL A 33 -18.84 6.44 0.73
N GLU A 34 -19.68 7.38 1.12
CA GLU A 34 -21.12 7.30 0.95
C GLU A 34 -21.53 8.17 -0.24
N VAL A 35 -22.23 7.58 -1.20
CA VAL A 35 -22.74 8.25 -2.40
C VAL A 35 -24.19 7.84 -2.58
N ASP A 36 -25.12 8.79 -2.57
CA ASP A 36 -26.56 8.56 -2.72
C ASP A 36 -27.12 7.47 -1.78
N GLY A 37 -26.69 7.50 -0.51
CA GLY A 37 -27.09 6.53 0.51
C GLY A 37 -26.49 5.13 0.35
N ARG A 38 -25.52 4.96 -0.57
CA ARG A 38 -24.81 3.70 -0.80
C ARG A 38 -23.37 3.80 -0.33
N ARG A 39 -22.94 2.79 0.42
CA ARG A 39 -21.58 2.65 0.93
C ARG A 39 -20.68 2.01 -0.13
N LEU A 40 -19.72 2.78 -0.65
CA LEU A 40 -18.81 2.36 -1.70
C LEU A 40 -17.36 2.34 -1.20
N VAL A 41 -16.58 1.42 -1.76
CA VAL A 41 -15.15 1.29 -1.56
C VAL A 41 -14.43 1.99 -2.71
N ALA A 42 -13.49 2.86 -2.36
CA ALA A 42 -12.63 3.58 -3.27
C ALA A 42 -11.16 3.41 -2.84
N LEU A 43 -10.23 3.56 -3.79
CA LEU A 43 -8.82 3.70 -3.46
C LEU A 43 -8.63 4.96 -2.61
N ALA A 44 -7.76 4.86 -1.60
CA ALA A 44 -7.20 6.07 -1.03
C ALA A 44 -6.25 6.63 -2.09
N ASP A 45 -6.56 7.81 -2.63
CA ASP A 45 -5.72 8.49 -3.61
C ASP A 45 -4.28 8.58 -3.08
N GLY A 46 -3.29 8.33 -3.94
CA GLY A 46 -1.87 8.30 -3.58
C GLY A 46 -1.44 9.54 -2.80
N ALA A 47 -0.56 9.32 -1.81
CA ALA A 47 0.04 10.29 -0.88
C ALA A 47 -0.56 11.71 -0.92
N SER A 48 -1.48 11.98 0.02
CA SER A 48 -2.10 13.30 0.23
C SER A 48 -1.13 14.40 0.69
N SER A 49 0.12 14.05 1.05
CA SER A 49 1.18 14.97 1.46
C SER A 49 2.56 14.41 1.14
N VAL A 50 3.57 15.30 1.08
CA VAL A 50 4.99 14.90 0.92
C VAL A 50 5.42 13.93 2.02
N ARG A 51 4.89 14.09 3.23
CA ARG A 51 5.16 13.19 4.36
C ARG A 51 4.62 11.79 4.11
N ASP A 52 3.43 11.67 3.54
CA ASP A 52 2.83 10.37 3.20
C ASP A 52 3.61 9.69 2.08
N ALA A 53 4.09 10.46 1.11
CA ALA A 53 4.95 9.96 0.05
C ALA A 53 6.28 9.44 0.60
N LEU A 54 6.89 10.16 1.55
CA LEU A 54 8.13 9.75 2.21
C LEU A 54 7.93 8.50 3.06
N LEU A 55 6.83 8.39 3.82
CA LEU A 55 6.51 7.19 4.60
C LEU A 55 6.26 5.98 3.71
N GLN A 56 5.54 6.15 2.60
CA GLN A 56 5.30 5.07 1.63
C GLN A 56 6.61 4.64 0.95
N LEU A 57 7.48 5.60 0.62
CA LEU A 57 8.80 5.32 0.06
C LEU A 57 9.68 4.57 1.07
N GLU A 58 9.70 5.01 2.33
CA GLU A 58 10.46 4.36 3.41
C GLU A 58 10.00 2.90 3.62
N VAL A 59 8.69 2.65 3.69
CA VAL A 59 8.14 1.29 3.79
C VAL A 59 8.54 0.44 2.58
N ALA A 60 8.53 1.00 1.38
CA ALA A 60 8.94 0.30 0.16
C ALA A 60 10.45 -0.03 0.15
N LEU A 61 11.29 0.86 0.71
CA LEU A 61 12.73 0.65 0.84
C LEU A 61 13.05 -0.42 1.89
N ILE A 62 12.39 -0.38 3.05
CA ILE A 62 12.51 -1.41 4.10
C ILE A 62 12.07 -2.78 3.57
N GLY A 63 10.99 -2.84 2.79
CA GLY A 63 10.55 -4.08 2.12
C GLY A 63 11.57 -4.68 1.14
N ARG A 64 12.56 -3.88 0.71
CA ARG A 64 13.72 -4.31 -0.10
C ARG A 64 14.99 -4.53 0.74
N GLY A 65 14.87 -4.52 2.06
CA GLY A 65 15.99 -4.72 2.99
C GLY A 65 16.90 -3.51 3.16
N ILE A 66 16.42 -2.31 2.79
CA ILE A 66 17.15 -1.05 2.91
C ILE A 66 16.67 -0.32 4.17
N SER A 67 17.57 -0.14 5.12
CA SER A 67 17.32 0.57 6.37
C SER A 67 17.66 2.06 6.23
N PRO A 68 16.99 2.97 6.97
CA PRO A 68 17.42 4.36 7.10
C PRO A 68 18.85 4.51 7.67
N ASP A 69 19.32 3.50 8.41
CA ASP A 69 20.68 3.45 8.97
C ASP A 69 21.73 2.92 7.98
N ASP A 70 21.31 2.40 6.82
CA ASP A 70 22.25 2.00 5.78
C ASP A 70 22.93 3.24 5.17
N ASP A 71 24.23 3.18 4.93
CA ASP A 71 24.88 4.19 4.12
C ASP A 71 24.33 4.18 2.68
N LEU A 72 24.40 5.34 2.01
CA LEU A 72 23.82 5.52 0.69
C LEU A 72 24.37 4.53 -0.36
N ARG A 73 25.63 4.10 -0.25
CA ARG A 73 26.25 3.15 -1.18
C ARG A 73 25.68 1.75 -0.96
N THR A 74 25.52 1.33 0.29
CA THR A 74 24.86 0.07 0.65
C THR A 74 23.40 0.06 0.17
N ALA A 75 22.65 1.13 0.43
CA ALA A 75 21.28 1.28 -0.03
C ALA A 75 21.16 1.21 -1.56
N LEU A 76 22.02 1.92 -2.30
CA LEU A 76 22.04 1.91 -3.77
C LEU A 76 22.48 0.57 -4.36
N SER A 77 23.35 -0.16 -3.66
CA SER A 77 23.74 -1.53 -4.05
C SER A 77 22.57 -2.51 -3.87
N LYS A 78 21.82 -2.40 -2.76
CA LYS A 78 20.59 -3.18 -2.51
C LYS A 78 19.47 -2.85 -3.51
N LEU A 79 19.41 -1.61 -4.01
CA LEU A 79 18.51 -1.21 -5.10
C LEU A 79 18.94 -1.71 -6.48
N GLY A 80 20.16 -2.24 -6.62
CA GLY A 80 20.75 -2.59 -7.92
C GLY A 80 21.09 -1.39 -8.79
N ALA A 81 21.08 -0.18 -8.22
CA ALA A 81 21.40 1.07 -8.92
C ALA A 81 22.90 1.23 -9.17
N ILE A 82 23.72 0.57 -8.35
CA ILE A 82 25.17 0.51 -8.51
C ILE A 82 25.58 -0.95 -8.30
N ARG A 83 26.43 -1.49 -9.17
CA ARG A 83 27.06 -2.79 -8.91
C ARG A 83 28.10 -2.63 -7.81
N SER A 84 28.00 -3.42 -6.76
CA SER A 84 29.06 -3.55 -5.75
C SER A 84 30.35 -3.94 -6.49
N ALA A 85 31.34 -3.05 -6.50
CA ALA A 85 32.70 -3.46 -6.81
C ALA A 85 33.18 -4.28 -5.60
N SER A 86 33.20 -5.60 -5.75
CA SER A 86 33.90 -6.48 -4.83
C SER A 86 35.41 -6.20 -4.95
N CYS A 87 36.00 -5.69 -3.88
CA CYS A 87 37.43 -5.77 -3.59
C CYS A 87 37.57 -6.09 -2.10
#